data_AF-A0A520YN92-F1
#
_entry.id   AF-A0A520YN92-F1
#
_cell.length_a   1.000
_cell.length_b   1.000
_cell.length_c   1.000
_cell.angle_alpha   90.00
_cell.angle_beta   90.00
_cell.angle_gamma   90.00
#
_symmetry.space_group_name_H-M   'P 1'
#
loop_
_entity.id
_entity.type
_entity.pdbx_description
1 polymer ?
#
loop_
_entity_poly.entity_id
_entity_poly.type
_entity_poly.pdbx_seq_one_letter_code
_entity_poly.pdbx_strand_id
1 'polypeptide(L)'
;EKLLRLKSIFSEMESFFHGKSSGLDPLNSYLSIPILINSKDNIEATGIPSQKSEGNGAVFLLDSGIVGETAPMVNIFMENMKQEGFRKMLKDQFVKHTDACVDDFLNGDIKSLFHNTKQLSKVVLNHFKPMIPKQFHELWKKGIETNEYYLKLCGSGGGGYILGFTQDFEKAKNSLKDYKLEVVYNF
;
A
#
# COMPACT_ATOMS: atom_id res chain seq x y z
N GLU A 1 -8.91 15.92 17.93
CA GLU A 1 -10.37 16.20 18.03
C GLU A 1 -11.01 16.62 16.69
N LYS A 2 -10.61 17.73 16.06
CA LYS A 2 -11.19 18.18 14.76
C LYS A 2 -11.12 17.13 13.64
N LEU A 3 -9.99 16.44 13.49
CA LEU A 3 -9.80 15.38 12.49
C LEU A 3 -10.77 14.20 12.69
N LEU A 4 -10.96 13.76 13.92
CA LEU A 4 -11.91 12.68 14.25
C LEU A 4 -13.36 13.08 13.98
N ARG A 5 -13.71 14.35 14.25
CA ARG A 5 -15.03 14.88 13.91
C ARG A 5 -15.27 14.89 12.40
N LEU A 6 -14.30 15.35 11.62
CA LEU A 6 -14.38 15.30 10.15
C LEU A 6 -14.47 13.87 9.62
N LYS A 7 -13.62 12.96 10.14
CA LYS A 7 -13.68 11.53 9.81
C LYS A 7 -15.08 10.94 10.03
N SER A 8 -15.73 11.27 11.16
CA SER A 8 -17.07 10.80 11.47
C SER A 8 -18.12 11.34 10.51
N ILE A 9 -18.07 12.64 10.18
CA ILE A 9 -18.99 13.26 9.21
C ILE A 9 -18.83 12.61 7.85
N PHE A 10 -17.59 12.45 7.37
CA PHE A 10 -17.33 11.84 6.08
C PHE A 10 -17.68 10.36 6.03
N SER A 11 -17.48 9.62 7.13
CA SER A 11 -17.92 8.23 7.26
C SER A 11 -19.43 8.12 7.11
N GLU A 12 -20.21 9.01 7.72
CA GLU A 12 -21.67 9.05 7.60
C GLU A 12 -22.11 9.39 6.16
N MET A 13 -21.49 10.40 5.55
CA MET A 13 -21.79 10.81 4.17
C MET A 13 -21.49 9.69 3.15
N GLU A 14 -20.32 9.05 3.20
CA GLU A 14 -19.97 7.99 2.26
C GLU A 14 -20.78 6.71 2.50
N SER A 15 -21.13 6.44 3.77
CA SER A 15 -21.98 5.30 4.13
C SER A 15 -23.36 5.39 3.49
N PHE A 16 -23.91 6.59 3.30
CA PHE A 16 -25.18 6.79 2.59
C PHE A 16 -25.16 6.23 1.16
N PHE A 17 -24.04 6.34 0.44
CA PHE A 17 -23.94 5.90 -0.96
C PHE A 17 -23.46 4.45 -1.11
N HIS A 18 -22.56 4.00 -0.23
CA HIS A 18 -21.80 2.77 -0.43
C HIS A 18 -21.86 1.79 0.76
N GLY A 19 -22.76 2.03 1.72
CA GLY A 19 -22.96 1.14 2.86
C GLY A 19 -22.05 1.47 4.04
N LYS A 20 -20.96 0.72 4.26
CA LYS A 20 -20.08 0.94 5.42
C LYS A 20 -18.79 1.64 5.00
N SER A 21 -18.57 2.85 5.51
CA SER A 21 -17.36 3.64 5.27
C SER A 21 -16.46 3.78 6.51
N SER A 22 -15.15 3.87 6.29
CA SER A 22 -14.18 4.27 7.32
C SER A 22 -14.07 5.79 7.53
N GLY A 23 -14.54 6.58 6.55
CA GLY A 23 -14.40 8.03 6.47
C GLY A 23 -12.98 8.52 6.12
N LEU A 24 -12.04 7.61 5.84
CA LEU A 24 -10.63 7.96 5.64
C LEU A 24 -10.34 8.53 4.25
N ASP A 25 -10.85 7.90 3.19
CA ASP A 25 -10.66 8.35 1.81
C ASP A 25 -11.24 9.75 1.56
N PRO A 26 -12.49 10.06 1.95
CA PRO A 26 -13.02 11.42 1.87
C PRO A 26 -12.28 12.41 2.78
N LEU A 27 -11.81 11.99 3.97
CA LEU A 27 -11.00 12.85 4.84
C LEU A 27 -9.66 13.22 4.20
N ASN A 28 -8.95 12.23 3.67
CA ASN A 28 -7.68 12.42 2.97
C ASN A 28 -7.85 13.33 1.75
N SER A 29 -8.90 13.07 0.96
CA SER A 29 -9.22 13.91 -0.22
C SER A 29 -9.53 15.35 0.17
N TYR A 30 -10.29 15.56 1.25
CA TYR A 30 -10.65 16.89 1.74
C TYR A 30 -9.43 17.68 2.25
N LEU A 31 -8.54 17.03 2.99
CA LEU A 31 -7.38 17.71 3.57
C LEU A 31 -6.22 17.86 2.57
N SER A 32 -6.14 16.98 1.57
CA SER A 32 -5.05 16.95 0.58
C SER A 32 -3.65 16.92 1.23
N ILE A 33 -3.53 16.23 2.37
CA ILE A 33 -2.28 16.03 3.11
C ILE A 33 -2.17 14.58 3.62
N PRO A 34 -0.96 14.08 3.86
CA PRO A 34 -0.76 12.76 4.46
C PRO A 34 -1.40 12.65 5.84
N ILE A 35 -2.05 11.51 6.09
CA ILE A 35 -2.65 11.18 7.39
C ILE A 35 -1.99 9.91 7.92
N LEU A 36 -1.40 9.99 9.11
CA LEU A 36 -0.90 8.84 9.84
C LEU A 36 -2.04 8.27 10.71
N ILE A 37 -2.26 6.96 10.59
CA ILE A 37 -3.35 6.25 11.27
C ILE A 37 -2.72 5.29 12.28
N ASN A 38 -2.74 5.70 13.55
CA ASN A 38 -2.26 4.87 14.65
C ASN A 38 -3.34 3.89 15.13
N SER A 39 -4.62 4.33 15.10
CA SER A 39 -5.76 3.48 15.44
C SER A 39 -7.08 4.07 14.89
N LYS A 40 -8.21 3.40 15.18
CA LYS A 40 -9.54 3.90 14.79
C LYS A 40 -9.79 5.33 15.28
N ASP A 41 -9.34 5.63 16.51
CA ASP A 41 -9.61 6.88 17.21
C ASP A 41 -8.33 7.73 17.40
N ASN A 42 -7.22 7.32 16.80
CA ASN A 42 -5.97 8.07 16.80
C ASN A 42 -5.47 8.24 15.36
N ILE A 43 -5.71 9.43 14.81
CA ILE A 43 -5.22 9.86 13.50
C ILE A 43 -4.58 11.23 13.64
N GLU A 44 -3.52 11.46 12.87
CA GLU A 44 -2.81 12.72 12.85
C GLU A 44 -2.43 13.11 11.43
N ALA A 45 -2.45 14.41 11.15
CA ALA A 45 -1.85 14.95 9.96
C ALA A 45 -0.33 14.84 10.12
N THR A 46 0.37 14.35 9.10
CA THR A 46 1.83 14.21 9.12
C THR A 46 2.45 14.82 7.88
N GLY A 47 3.75 15.15 7.98
CA GLY A 47 4.56 15.47 6.81
C GLY A 47 5.08 14.18 6.16
N ILE A 48 5.42 14.27 4.88
CA ILE A 48 6.35 13.32 4.26
C ILE A 48 7.74 13.95 4.25
N PRO A 49 8.82 13.16 4.28
CA PRO A 49 10.17 13.70 4.11
C PRO A 49 10.28 14.50 2.81
N SER A 50 11.20 15.46 2.78
CA SER A 50 11.48 16.21 1.56
C SER A 50 11.97 15.27 0.47
N GLN A 51 11.35 15.34 -0.71
CA GLN A 51 11.84 14.65 -1.90
C GLN A 51 13.24 15.18 -2.24
N LYS A 52 14.17 14.28 -2.52
CA LYS A 52 15.47 14.71 -3.04
C LYS A 52 15.30 15.07 -4.51
N SER A 53 15.92 16.18 -4.92
CA SER A 53 16.09 16.51 -6.33
C SER A 53 17.05 15.54 -7.04
N GLU A 54 17.87 14.85 -6.24
CA GLU A 54 18.92 13.93 -6.69
C GLU A 54 18.72 12.55 -6.06
N GLY A 55 18.47 11.56 -6.90
CA GLY A 55 18.31 10.17 -6.51
C GLY A 55 17.62 9.37 -7.61
N ASN A 56 17.99 8.09 -7.75
CA ASN A 56 17.40 7.19 -8.74
C ASN A 56 16.22 6.40 -8.18
N GLY A 57 15.95 6.50 -6.87
CA GLY A 57 14.90 5.75 -6.20
C GLY A 57 13.55 6.44 -6.31
N ALA A 58 12.49 5.64 -6.43
CA ALA A 58 11.13 6.15 -6.53
C ALA A 58 10.11 5.27 -5.81
N VAL A 59 9.04 5.91 -5.34
CA VAL A 59 7.74 5.28 -5.15
C VAL A 59 6.90 5.60 -6.38
N PHE A 60 6.27 4.59 -6.96
CA PHE A 60 5.48 4.73 -8.17
C PHE A 60 4.18 3.95 -8.07
N LEU A 61 3.17 4.38 -8.83
CA LEU A 61 1.97 3.62 -9.09
C LEU A 61 2.16 2.83 -10.37
N LEU A 62 1.78 1.56 -10.34
CA LEU A 62 1.61 0.72 -11.51
C LEU A 62 0.11 0.53 -11.72
N ASP A 63 -0.39 0.91 -12.89
CA ASP A 63 -1.78 0.65 -13.27
C ASP A 63 -1.93 -0.80 -13.76
N SER A 64 -2.77 -1.59 -13.10
CA SER A 64 -3.01 -2.97 -13.50
C SER A 64 -3.83 -3.10 -14.78
N GLY A 65 -4.54 -2.04 -15.20
CA GLY A 65 -5.51 -2.06 -16.29
C GLY A 65 -6.77 -2.87 -15.99
N ILE A 66 -6.91 -3.40 -14.77
CA ILE A 66 -8.04 -4.22 -14.32
C ILE A 66 -8.85 -3.40 -13.32
N VAL A 67 -10.16 -3.34 -13.48
CA VAL A 67 -11.03 -2.71 -12.47
C VAL A 67 -11.05 -3.60 -11.23
N GLY A 68 -10.62 -3.06 -10.09
CA GLY A 68 -10.63 -3.80 -8.83
C GLY A 68 -12.03 -3.89 -8.23
N GLU A 69 -12.40 -5.08 -7.76
CA GLU A 69 -13.65 -5.30 -7.02
C GLU A 69 -13.35 -5.50 -5.52
N THR A 70 -13.78 -4.56 -4.68
CA THR A 70 -13.48 -4.61 -3.24
C THR A 70 -14.19 -5.75 -2.52
N ALA A 71 -15.47 -6.00 -2.81
CA ALA A 71 -16.28 -6.95 -2.06
C ALA A 71 -15.75 -8.40 -2.11
N PRO A 72 -15.38 -8.97 -3.28
CA PRO A 72 -14.79 -10.31 -3.34
C PRO A 72 -13.46 -10.40 -2.55
N MET A 73 -12.62 -9.37 -2.65
CA MET A 73 -11.33 -9.34 -1.97
C MET A 73 -11.49 -9.30 -0.44
N VAL A 74 -12.44 -8.51 0.06
CA VAL A 74 -12.80 -8.49 1.48
C VAL A 74 -13.30 -9.85 1.94
N ASN A 75 -14.16 -10.52 1.16
CA ASN A 75 -14.66 -11.85 1.50
C ASN A 75 -13.53 -12.88 1.61
N ILE A 76 -12.59 -12.90 0.66
CA ILE A 76 -11.40 -13.77 0.70
C ILE A 76 -10.59 -13.49 1.97
N PHE A 77 -10.34 -12.21 2.28
CA PHE A 77 -9.60 -11.82 3.47
C PHE A 77 -10.30 -12.28 4.75
N MET A 78 -11.61 -12.07 4.87
CA MET A 78 -12.40 -12.48 6.04
C MET A 78 -12.45 -14.00 6.20
N GLU A 79 -12.47 -14.76 5.10
CA GLU A 79 -12.37 -16.23 5.16
C GLU A 79 -10.99 -16.66 5.67
N ASN A 80 -9.91 -16.08 5.14
CA ASN A 80 -8.56 -16.34 5.62
C ASN A 80 -8.40 -15.98 7.10
N MET A 81 -9.04 -14.91 7.57
CA MET A 81 -9.03 -14.51 8.98
C MET A 81 -9.63 -15.54 9.94
N LYS A 82 -10.41 -16.51 9.47
CA LYS A 82 -10.90 -17.64 10.27
C LYS A 82 -9.78 -18.61 10.64
N GLN A 83 -8.68 -18.63 9.88
CA GLN A 83 -7.53 -19.49 10.11
C GLN A 83 -6.55 -18.85 11.11
N GLU A 84 -6.19 -19.58 12.18
CA GLU A 84 -5.27 -19.07 13.20
C GLU A 84 -3.89 -18.74 12.64
N GLY A 85 -3.37 -19.58 11.74
CA GLY A 85 -2.08 -19.34 11.08
C GLY A 85 -2.05 -18.04 10.29
N PHE A 86 -3.15 -17.69 9.61
CA PHE A 86 -3.26 -16.43 8.89
C PHE A 86 -3.32 -15.24 9.85
N ARG A 87 -4.08 -15.33 10.94
CA ARG A 87 -4.11 -14.27 11.98
C ARG A 87 -2.74 -14.02 12.59
N LYS A 88 -1.99 -15.09 12.89
CA LYS A 88 -0.63 -15.01 13.41
C LYS A 88 0.32 -14.36 12.39
N MET A 89 0.29 -14.79 11.13
CA MET A 89 1.07 -14.17 10.05
C MET A 89 0.73 -12.68 9.89
N LEU A 90 -0.56 -12.33 9.91
CA LEU A 90 -1.01 -10.95 9.77
C LEU A 90 -0.40 -10.07 10.86
N LYS A 91 -0.45 -10.51 12.12
CA LYS A 91 0.11 -9.78 13.25
C LYS A 91 1.64 -9.74 13.23
N ASP A 92 2.28 -10.91 13.14
CA ASP A 92 3.71 -11.05 13.40
C ASP A 92 4.59 -10.69 12.18
N GLN A 93 3.99 -10.63 10.98
CA GLN A 93 4.69 -10.33 9.73
C GLN A 93 4.08 -9.12 9.01
N PHE A 94 2.82 -9.19 8.60
CA PHE A 94 2.24 -8.15 7.74
C PHE A 94 2.16 -6.79 8.44
N VAL A 95 1.56 -6.73 9.63
CA VAL A 95 1.44 -5.50 10.43
C VAL A 95 2.83 -5.02 10.83
N LYS A 96 3.68 -5.91 11.37
CA LYS A 96 5.06 -5.59 11.74
C LYS A 96 5.86 -4.91 10.61
N HIS A 97 5.84 -5.48 9.40
CA HIS A 97 6.58 -4.89 8.28
C HIS A 97 5.90 -3.63 7.74
N THR A 98 4.57 -3.53 7.81
CA THR A 98 3.86 -2.31 7.42
C THR A 98 4.21 -1.15 8.32
N ASP A 99 4.14 -1.34 9.65
CA ASP A 99 4.49 -0.31 10.64
C ASP A 99 5.94 0.12 10.49
N ALA A 100 6.87 -0.85 10.33
CA ALA A 100 8.27 -0.53 10.07
C ALA A 100 8.48 0.27 8.77
N CYS A 101 7.75 -0.04 7.68
CA CYS A 101 7.84 0.77 6.46
C CYS A 101 7.34 2.20 6.68
N VAL A 102 6.28 2.39 7.47
CA VAL A 102 5.77 3.73 7.78
C VAL A 102 6.79 4.52 8.61
N ASP A 103 7.33 3.90 9.66
CA ASP A 103 8.35 4.53 10.52
C ASP A 103 9.62 4.85 9.72
N ASP A 104 10.12 3.92 8.92
CA ASP A 104 11.31 4.12 8.09
C ASP A 104 11.08 5.24 7.07
N PHE A 105 9.89 5.30 6.45
CA PHE A 105 9.55 6.36 5.51
C PHE A 105 9.49 7.72 6.20
N LEU A 106 8.80 7.85 7.33
CA LEU A 106 8.67 9.12 8.05
C LEU A 106 10.01 9.64 8.58
N ASN A 107 10.90 8.75 8.99
CA ASN A 107 12.24 9.10 9.48
C ASN A 107 13.28 9.26 8.35
N GLY A 108 12.91 8.97 7.10
CA GLY A 108 13.83 9.01 5.96
C GLY A 108 14.91 7.92 5.95
N ASP A 109 14.71 6.82 6.69
CA ASP A 109 15.61 5.65 6.65
C ASP A 109 15.33 4.79 5.41
N ILE A 110 15.87 5.22 4.29
CA ILE A 110 15.69 4.57 2.99
C ILE A 110 16.19 3.13 3.00
N LYS A 111 17.29 2.85 3.70
CA LYS A 111 17.89 1.51 3.70
C LYS A 111 16.97 0.51 4.41
N SER A 112 16.46 0.88 5.57
CA SER A 112 15.52 0.05 6.33
C SER A 112 14.18 -0.05 5.60
N LEU A 113 13.70 1.05 5.00
CA LEU A 113 12.47 1.07 4.20
C LEU A 113 12.51 0.02 3.10
N PHE A 114 13.58 -0.05 2.30
CA PHE A 114 13.68 -1.03 1.22
C PHE A 114 13.80 -2.47 1.73
N HIS A 115 14.48 -2.68 2.87
CA HIS A 115 14.52 -3.99 3.51
C HIS A 115 13.11 -4.44 3.93
N ASN A 116 12.38 -3.60 4.67
CA ASN A 116 11.04 -3.90 5.17
C ASN A 116 10.02 -4.02 4.03
N THR A 117 10.12 -3.18 3.01
CA THR A 117 9.25 -3.24 1.82
C THR A 117 9.43 -4.56 1.07
N LYS A 118 10.67 -5.07 0.96
CA LYS A 118 10.92 -6.39 0.38
C LYS A 118 10.24 -7.51 1.17
N GLN A 119 10.31 -7.47 2.50
CA GLN A 119 9.66 -8.48 3.33
C GLN A 119 8.13 -8.38 3.23
N LEU A 120 7.57 -7.17 3.27
CA LEU A 120 6.15 -6.94 3.08
C LEU A 120 5.67 -7.46 1.71
N SER A 121 6.41 -7.16 0.64
CA SER A 121 6.13 -7.64 -0.72
C SER A 121 6.12 -9.18 -0.79
N LYS A 122 7.05 -9.86 -0.11
CA LYS A 122 7.06 -11.33 0.02
C LYS A 122 5.84 -11.86 0.77
N VAL A 123 5.49 -11.24 1.90
CA VAL A 123 4.32 -11.61 2.69
C VAL A 123 3.04 -11.48 1.85
N VAL A 124 2.91 -10.39 1.10
CA VAL A 124 1.78 -10.16 0.18
C VAL A 124 1.73 -11.25 -0.90
N LEU A 125 2.85 -11.52 -1.59
CA LEU A 125 2.87 -12.56 -2.62
C LEU A 125 2.54 -13.96 -2.08
N ASN A 126 3.00 -14.30 -0.87
CA ASN A 126 2.82 -15.63 -0.29
C ASN A 126 1.43 -15.86 0.29
N HIS A 127 0.84 -14.85 0.93
CA HIS A 127 -0.38 -15.02 1.72
C HIS A 127 -1.60 -14.32 1.13
N PHE A 128 -1.39 -13.36 0.23
CA PHE A 128 -2.45 -12.57 -0.41
C PHE A 128 -2.49 -12.82 -1.92
N LYS A 129 -1.85 -13.88 -2.40
CA LYS A 129 -1.80 -14.27 -3.83
C LYS A 129 -3.18 -14.22 -4.53
N PRO A 130 -4.29 -14.71 -3.94
CA PRO A 130 -5.61 -14.62 -4.57
C PRO A 130 -6.12 -13.19 -4.79
N MET A 131 -5.57 -12.22 -4.06
CA MET A 131 -5.93 -10.80 -4.13
C MET A 131 -5.02 -10.03 -5.09
N ILE A 132 -4.02 -10.68 -5.69
CA ILE A 132 -3.16 -10.11 -6.73
C ILE A 132 -3.68 -10.64 -8.08
N PRO A 133 -3.91 -9.79 -9.10
CA PRO A 133 -4.31 -10.30 -10.40
C PRO A 133 -3.23 -11.24 -10.97
N LYS A 134 -3.66 -12.35 -11.59
CA LYS A 134 -2.77 -13.48 -11.95
C LYS A 134 -1.57 -13.05 -12.81
N GLN A 135 -1.77 -12.13 -13.75
CA GLN A 135 -0.70 -11.62 -14.61
C GLN A 135 0.43 -10.92 -13.85
N PHE A 136 0.16 -10.45 -12.62
CA PHE A 136 1.16 -9.82 -11.77
C PHE A 136 1.91 -10.80 -10.89
N HIS A 137 1.54 -12.09 -10.79
CA HIS A 137 2.21 -13.02 -9.86
C HIS A 137 3.68 -13.23 -10.19
N GLU A 138 3.99 -13.53 -11.46
CA GLU A 138 5.37 -13.72 -11.91
C GLU A 138 6.16 -12.42 -11.92
N LEU A 139 5.51 -11.31 -12.29
CA LEU A 139 6.10 -9.98 -12.25
C LEU A 139 6.48 -9.58 -10.82
N TRP A 140 5.57 -9.78 -9.86
CA TRP A 140 5.80 -9.51 -8.45
C TRP A 140 6.94 -10.35 -7.88
N LYS A 141 6.97 -11.64 -8.23
CA LYS A 141 8.05 -12.55 -7.87
C LYS A 141 9.39 -12.09 -8.43
N LYS A 142 9.44 -11.74 -9.73
CA LYS A 142 10.64 -11.24 -10.40
C LYS A 142 11.21 -10.03 -9.66
N GLY A 143 10.40 -9.03 -9.32
CA GLY A 143 10.87 -7.84 -8.59
C GLY A 143 11.56 -8.18 -7.25
N ILE A 144 11.00 -9.11 -6.48
CA ILE A 144 11.57 -9.58 -5.21
C ILE A 144 12.91 -10.29 -5.42
N GLU A 145 13.01 -11.13 -6.46
CA GLU A 145 14.20 -11.94 -6.75
C GLU A 145 15.34 -11.09 -7.33
N THR A 146 15.03 -10.15 -8.23
CA THR A 146 16.02 -9.28 -8.88
C THR A 146 16.38 -8.04 -8.07
N ASN A 147 15.58 -7.69 -7.05
CA ASN A 147 15.66 -6.43 -6.30
C ASN A 147 15.48 -5.18 -7.15
N GLU A 148 14.85 -5.30 -8.32
CA GLU A 148 14.62 -4.16 -9.20
C GLU A 148 13.46 -3.29 -8.73
N TYR A 149 12.47 -3.91 -8.07
CA TYR A 149 11.34 -3.22 -7.46
C TYR A 149 10.64 -4.14 -6.46
N TYR A 150 9.91 -3.55 -5.53
CA TYR A 150 9.03 -4.27 -4.60
C TYR A 150 7.62 -3.70 -4.73
N LEU A 151 6.62 -4.58 -4.73
CA LEU A 151 5.22 -4.19 -4.93
C LEU A 151 4.40 -4.38 -3.65
N LYS A 152 3.33 -3.60 -3.53
CA LYS A 152 2.34 -3.63 -2.45
C LYS A 152 0.96 -3.29 -3.01
N LEU A 153 -0.10 -3.86 -2.43
CA LEU A 153 -1.48 -3.48 -2.76
C LEU A 153 -1.79 -2.06 -2.21
N CYS A 154 -2.38 -1.18 -3.04
CA CYS A 154 -2.86 0.15 -2.64
C CYS A 154 -4.20 0.11 -1.87
N GLY A 155 -4.92 -1.00 -1.92
CA GLY A 155 -6.23 -1.17 -1.30
C GLY A 155 -6.56 -2.64 -1.13
N SER A 156 -7.80 -3.03 -1.41
CA SER A 156 -8.27 -4.42 -1.27
C SER A 156 -7.60 -5.41 -2.23
N GLY A 157 -7.00 -4.95 -3.32
CA GLY A 157 -6.48 -5.80 -4.39
C GLY A 157 -7.53 -6.14 -5.45
N GLY A 158 -7.25 -7.15 -6.27
CA GLY A 158 -8.10 -7.59 -7.38
C GLY A 158 -8.00 -6.75 -8.66
N GLY A 159 -7.29 -5.61 -8.62
CA GLY A 159 -7.11 -4.69 -9.73
C GLY A 159 -6.71 -3.30 -9.23
N GLY A 160 -6.92 -2.28 -10.06
CA GLY A 160 -6.58 -0.89 -9.78
C GLY A 160 -5.07 -0.65 -9.78
N TYR A 161 -4.64 0.27 -8.93
CA TYR A 161 -3.22 0.59 -8.79
C TYR A 161 -2.51 -0.34 -7.80
N ILE A 162 -1.25 -0.64 -8.13
CA ILE A 162 -0.28 -1.33 -7.29
C ILE A 162 0.80 -0.30 -6.92
N LEU A 163 1.18 -0.23 -5.65
CA LEU A 163 2.26 0.63 -5.19
C LEU A 163 3.59 -0.09 -5.39
N GLY A 164 4.53 0.56 -6.08
CA GLY A 164 5.86 0.07 -6.33
C GLY A 164 6.93 0.92 -5.64
N PHE A 165 8.00 0.28 -5.20
CA PHE A 165 9.17 0.91 -4.61
C PHE A 165 10.42 0.41 -5.33
N THR A 166 11.31 1.30 -5.70
CA THR A 166 12.59 0.94 -6.33
C THR A 166 13.71 1.89 -5.92
N GLN A 167 14.93 1.37 -5.82
CA GLN A 167 16.15 2.19 -5.65
C GLN A 167 16.71 2.69 -6.99
N ASP A 168 16.21 2.16 -8.11
CA ASP A 168 16.61 2.52 -9.48
C ASP A 168 15.39 2.47 -10.41
N PHE A 169 14.79 3.64 -10.61
CA PHE A 169 13.55 3.79 -11.37
C PHE A 169 13.73 3.47 -12.85
N GLU A 170 14.88 3.80 -13.45
CA GLU A 170 15.13 3.46 -14.86
C GLU A 170 15.23 1.94 -15.04
N LYS A 171 15.86 1.23 -14.09
CA LYS A 171 15.87 -0.23 -14.11
C LYS A 171 14.48 -0.83 -13.91
N ALA A 172 13.70 -0.30 -12.96
CA ALA A 172 12.32 -0.75 -12.75
C ALA A 172 11.44 -0.50 -13.99
N LYS A 173 11.54 0.67 -14.60
CA LYS A 173 10.83 1.06 -15.82
C LYS A 173 11.17 0.13 -16.99
N ASN A 174 12.43 -0.25 -17.16
CA ASN A 174 12.82 -1.23 -18.17
C ASN A 174 12.22 -2.62 -17.90
N SER A 175 12.22 -3.06 -16.64
CA SER A 175 11.64 -4.35 -16.25
C SER A 175 10.11 -4.38 -16.27
N LEU A 176 9.46 -3.22 -16.24
CA LEU A 176 8.01 -3.01 -16.22
C LEU A 176 7.53 -2.24 -17.47
N LYS A 177 8.30 -2.28 -18.57
CA LYS A 177 8.08 -1.47 -19.78
C LYS A 177 6.69 -1.63 -20.43
N ASP A 178 6.03 -2.75 -20.18
CA ASP A 178 4.71 -3.07 -20.74
C ASP A 178 3.57 -2.48 -19.88
N TYR A 179 3.90 -1.78 -18.78
CA TYR A 179 2.94 -1.21 -17.84
C TYR A 179 3.11 0.30 -17.71
N LYS A 180 1.99 0.99 -17.43
CA LYS A 180 2.00 2.43 -17.16
C LYS A 180 2.45 2.66 -15.71
N LEU A 181 3.57 3.38 -15.58
CA LEU A 181 4.13 3.78 -14.28
C LEU A 181 3.96 5.28 -14.07
N GLU A 182 3.59 5.67 -12.85
CA GLU A 182 3.47 7.06 -12.43
C GLU A 182 4.26 7.28 -11.14
N VAL A 183 5.31 8.10 -11.18
CA VAL A 183 6.12 8.41 -9.99
C VAL A 183 5.32 9.32 -9.07
N VAL A 184 5.22 8.93 -7.80
CA VAL A 184 4.50 9.70 -6.76
C VAL A 184 5.45 10.25 -5.68
N TYR A 185 6.68 9.74 -5.59
CA TYR A 185 7.71 10.22 -4.66
C TYR A 185 9.11 9.84 -5.14
N ASN A 186 10.10 10.72 -4.94
CA ASN A 186 11.52 10.47 -5.22
C ASN A 186 12.36 10.45 -3.94
N PHE A 187 13.26 9.46 -3.84
CA PHE A 187 14.14 9.23 -2.68
C PHE A 187 15.53 9.83 -2.85
#